data_AF-A0A8S7BKA2-F1
#
_entry.id   AF-A0A8S7BKA2-F1
#
_cell.length_a   1.000
_cell.length_b   1.000
_cell.length_c   1.000
_cell.angle_alpha   90.00
_cell.angle_beta   90.00
_cell.angle_gamma   90.00
#
_symmetry.space_group_name_H-M   'P 1'
#
loop_
_entity.id
_entity.type
_entity.pdbx_description
1 polymer ?
#
loop_
_entity_poly.entity_id
_entity_poly.type
_entity_poly.pdbx_seq_one_letter_code
_entity_poly.pdbx_strand_id
1 'polypeptide(L)'
;MSAYYFEGNNIDWFICLCLFLVVICVVNALAMFVIPEKFSLQVSRGKILVCSALTGCFSFITLVVFASQSFTMDELDVGRYWKNDCKLLEVNIPTGAFTEPVNKLECAGVIVNVPVAQYEEYIRQWELYKDKMK
;
A
#
# COMPACT_ATOMS: atom_id res chain seq x y z
N MET A 1 1.18 4.37 -14.91
CA MET A 1 1.39 4.44 -13.45
C MET A 1 0.31 3.60 -12.83
N SER A 2 0.68 2.53 -12.13
CA SER A 2 -0.28 1.74 -11.36
C SER A 2 -0.81 2.63 -10.25
N ALA A 3 -2.13 2.76 -10.15
CA ALA A 3 -2.77 3.54 -9.10
C ALA A 3 -2.96 2.66 -7.86
N TYR A 4 -2.58 3.20 -6.70
CA TYR A 4 -2.64 2.51 -5.41
C TYR A 4 -3.81 3.03 -4.57
N TYR A 5 -4.56 2.09 -3.99
CA TYR A 5 -5.76 2.36 -3.22
C TYR A 5 -5.63 1.81 -1.81
N PHE A 6 -6.02 2.61 -0.83
CA PHE A 6 -6.12 2.19 0.57
C PHE A 6 -7.47 2.63 1.11
N GLU A 7 -8.27 1.68 1.59
CA GLU A 7 -9.65 1.90 2.04
C GLU A 7 -10.48 2.68 1.00
N GLY A 8 -10.35 2.26 -0.26
CA GLY A 8 -10.99 2.90 -1.42
C GLY A 8 -10.46 4.29 -1.79
N ASN A 9 -9.49 4.86 -1.07
CA ASN A 9 -8.88 6.15 -1.41
C ASN A 9 -7.66 5.97 -2.30
N ASN A 10 -7.51 6.79 -3.35
CA ASN A 10 -6.24 6.87 -4.06
C ASN A 10 -5.18 7.49 -3.13
N ILE A 11 -4.07 6.79 -2.94
CA ILE A 11 -2.94 7.20 -2.09
C ILE A 11 -1.69 7.56 -2.90
N ASP A 12 -1.78 7.66 -4.23
CA ASP A 12 -0.64 7.96 -5.10
C ASP A 12 0.00 9.30 -4.73
N TRP A 13 -0.81 10.30 -4.38
CA TRP A 13 -0.33 11.60 -3.92
C TRP A 13 0.51 11.50 -2.63
N PHE A 14 0.12 10.60 -1.73
CA PHE A 14 0.80 10.36 -0.46
C PHE A 14 2.10 9.57 -0.67
N ILE A 15 2.06 8.54 -1.51
CA ILE A 15 3.27 7.80 -1.92
C ILE A 15 4.28 8.75 -2.57
N CYS A 16 3.82 9.63 -3.47
CA CYS A 16 4.65 10.64 -4.11
C CYS A 16 5.28 11.60 -3.09
N LEU A 17 4.51 12.06 -2.10
CA LEU A 17 5.02 12.90 -1.00
C LEU A 17 6.10 12.17 -0.19
N CYS A 18 5.88 10.90 0.18
CA CYS A 18 6.85 10.10 0.91
C CYS A 18 8.16 9.89 0.12
N LEU A 19 8.06 9.62 -1.19
CA LEU A 19 9.23 9.49 -2.07
C LEU A 19 9.99 10.81 -2.16
N PHE A 20 9.28 11.94 -2.28
CA PHE A 20 9.88 13.27 -2.32
C PHE A 20 10.66 13.57 -1.04
N LEU A 21 10.12 13.23 0.14
CA LEU A 21 10.81 13.39 1.42
C LEU A 21 12.08 12.53 1.51
N VAL A 22 12.04 11.30 1.00
CA VAL A 22 13.23 10.42 0.93
C VAL A 22 14.31 11.05 0.05
N VAL A 23 13.94 11.60 -1.11
CA VAL A 23 14.88 12.31 -2.00
C VAL A 23 15.49 13.53 -1.31
N ILE A 24 14.70 14.34 -0.61
CA ILE A 24 15.22 15.48 0.17
C ILE A 24 16.25 15.00 1.20
N CYS A 25 15.99 13.88 1.89
CA CYS A 25 16.93 13.34 2.87
C CYS A 25 18.26 12.94 2.22
N VAL A 26 18.22 12.31 1.04
CA VAL A 26 19.43 11.97 0.27
C VAL A 26 20.18 13.22 -0.18
N VAL A 27 19.47 14.23 -0.69
CA VAL A 27 20.07 15.50 -1.12
C VAL A 27 20.73 16.22 0.05
N ASN A 28 20.08 16.29 1.21
CA ASN A 28 20.65 16.88 2.43
C ASN A 28 21.89 16.12 2.91
N ALA A 29 21.88 14.80 2.81
CA ALA A 29 23.03 13.98 3.14
C ALA A 29 24.22 14.23 2.20
N LEU A 30 23.98 14.36 0.89
CA LEU A 30 25.01 14.67 -0.09
C LEU A 30 25.53 16.11 0.02
N ALA A 31 24.66 17.07 0.33
CA ALA A 31 25.02 18.48 0.50
C ALA A 31 26.06 18.68 1.62
N MET A 32 26.11 17.80 2.62
CA MET A 32 27.18 17.82 3.62
C MET A 32 28.57 17.67 3.03
N PHE A 33 28.74 16.80 2.04
CA PHE A 33 30.04 16.53 1.44
C PHE A 33 30.54 17.70 0.58
N VAL A 34 29.60 18.49 0.03
CA VAL A 34 29.91 19.58 -0.90
C VAL A 34 30.05 20.93 -0.18
N ILE A 35 29.30 21.18 0.89
CA ILE A 35 29.27 22.49 1.55
C ILE A 35 30.48 22.64 2.51
N PRO A 36 31.36 23.64 2.31
CA PRO A 36 32.48 23.91 3.21
C PRO A 36 31.99 24.42 4.58
N GLU A 37 32.72 24.11 5.65
CA GLU A 37 32.39 24.41 7.07
C GLU A 37 32.07 25.88 7.40
N LYS A 38 32.37 26.80 6.49
CA LYS A 38 32.33 28.25 6.74
C LYS A 38 30.95 28.91 6.61
N PHE A 39 29.92 28.18 6.18
CA PHE A 39 28.56 28.74 6.14
C PHE A 39 27.96 28.76 7.55
N SER A 40 27.91 29.96 8.14
CA SER A 40 27.26 30.26 9.42
C SER A 40 25.74 30.14 9.30
N LEU A 41 25.23 28.91 9.17
CA LEU A 41 23.82 28.63 9.38
C LEU A 41 23.53 28.70 10.89
N GLN A 42 22.47 29.42 11.25
CA GLN A 42 22.00 29.62 12.63
C GLN A 42 21.66 28.30 13.36
N VAL A 43 21.57 27.19 12.62
CA VAL A 43 21.29 25.85 13.12
C VAL A 43 22.52 24.97 12.90
N SER A 44 23.03 24.37 13.98
CA SER A 44 24.21 23.47 13.94
C SER A 44 24.02 22.35 12.90
N ARG A 45 25.07 22.10 12.09
CA ARG A 45 25.09 21.04 11.05
C ARG A 45 24.60 19.72 11.62
N GLY A 46 25.08 19.30 12.79
CA GLY A 46 24.68 18.05 13.43
C GLY A 46 23.17 17.94 13.73
N LYS A 47 22.52 19.05 14.11
CA LYS A 47 21.07 19.04 14.40
C LYS A 47 20.24 18.88 13.13
N ILE A 48 20.64 19.53 12.03
CA ILE A 48 19.97 19.40 10.73
C ILE A 48 20.03 17.95 10.25
N LEU A 49 21.16 17.27 10.46
CA LEU A 49 21.36 15.89 10.04
C LEU A 49 20.54 14.89 10.83
N VAL A 50 20.52 15.04 12.15
CA VAL A 50 19.69 14.19 13.00
C VAL A 50 18.22 14.38 12.63
N CYS A 51 17.75 15.62 12.46
CA CYS A 51 16.39 15.88 12.00
C CYS A 51 16.10 15.26 10.62
N SER A 52 16.99 15.46 9.63
CA SER A 52 16.80 14.91 8.28
C SER A 52 16.80 13.38 8.28
N ALA A 53 17.67 12.74 9.06
CA ALA A 53 17.71 11.28 9.17
C ALA A 53 16.42 10.74 9.80
N LEU A 54 15.93 11.37 10.88
CA LEU A 54 14.69 10.98 11.53
C LEU A 54 13.48 11.12 10.58
N THR A 55 13.38 12.24 9.86
CA THR A 55 12.31 12.44 8.87
C THR A 55 12.38 11.42 7.73
N GLY A 56 13.58 11.10 7.24
CA GLY A 56 13.78 10.08 6.21
C GLY A 56 13.36 8.69 6.67
N CYS A 57 13.79 8.27 7.86
CA CYS A 57 13.41 6.99 8.45
C CYS A 57 11.89 6.90 8.64
N PHE A 58 11.27 7.93 9.21
CA PHE A 58 9.82 7.98 9.41
C PHE A 58 9.06 7.89 8.08
N SER A 59 9.49 8.66 7.07
CA SER A 59 8.90 8.63 5.72
C SER A 59 9.03 7.25 5.08
N PHE A 60 10.19 6.60 5.20
CA PHE A 60 10.43 5.28 4.63
C PHE A 60 9.57 4.20 5.30
N ILE A 61 9.53 4.18 6.63
CA ILE A 61 8.67 3.23 7.40
C ILE A 61 7.21 3.40 6.97
N THR A 62 6.75 4.65 6.88
CA THR A 62 5.38 4.97 6.50
C THR A 62 5.08 4.47 5.08
N LEU A 63 5.99 4.73 4.13
CA LEU A 63 5.85 4.24 2.76
C LEU A 63 5.74 2.72 2.69
N VAL A 64 6.57 1.98 3.44
CA VAL A 64 6.54 0.51 3.46
C VAL A 64 5.20 -0.01 4.02
N VAL A 65 4.71 0.56 5.12
CA VAL A 65 3.44 0.14 5.73
C VAL A 65 2.28 0.38 4.77
N PHE A 66 2.17 1.59 4.21
CA PHE A 66 1.08 1.91 3.29
C PHE A 66 1.18 1.14 1.97
N ALA A 67 2.38 0.88 1.45
CA ALA A 67 2.55 0.05 0.25
C ALA A 67 2.20 -1.43 0.49
N SER A 68 2.39 -1.94 1.70
CA SER A 68 2.03 -3.33 2.03
C SER A 68 0.53 -3.56 2.20
N GLN A 69 -0.22 -2.50 2.48
CA GLN A 69 -1.67 -2.55 2.70
C GLN A 69 -2.45 -1.94 1.53
N SER A 70 -1.77 -1.41 0.52
CA SER A 70 -2.42 -0.82 -0.64
C SER A 70 -2.78 -1.89 -1.65
N PHE A 71 -3.90 -1.66 -2.32
CA PHE A 71 -4.44 -2.48 -3.39
C PHE A 71 -4.23 -1.77 -4.71
N THR A 72 -3.79 -2.53 -5.71
CA THR A 72 -3.70 -2.06 -7.08
C THR A 72 -5.06 -2.10 -7.77
N MET A 73 -5.19 -1.39 -8.89
CA MET A 73 -6.39 -1.46 -9.72
C MET A 73 -6.74 -2.86 -10.19
N ASP A 74 -5.73 -3.67 -10.54
CA ASP A 74 -5.95 -5.04 -10.99
C ASP A 74 -6.54 -5.91 -9.86
N GLU A 75 -6.09 -5.71 -8.61
CA GLU A 75 -6.64 -6.42 -7.44
C GLU A 75 -8.07 -5.97 -7.10
N LEU A 76 -8.36 -4.68 -7.23
CA LEU A 76 -9.73 -4.17 -7.07
C LEU A 76 -10.67 -4.74 -8.14
N ASP A 77 -10.18 -4.90 -9.37
CA ASP A 77 -10.94 -5.50 -10.47
C ASP A 77 -11.19 -7.00 -10.26
N VAL A 78 -10.26 -7.71 -9.61
CA VAL A 78 -10.49 -9.09 -9.15
C VAL A 78 -11.61 -9.12 -8.09
N GLY A 79 -11.60 -8.20 -7.12
CA GLY A 79 -12.67 -8.08 -6.13
C GLY A 79 -14.05 -7.79 -6.76
N ARG A 80 -14.09 -6.91 -7.76
CA ARG A 80 -15.28 -6.65 -8.59
C ARG A 80 -15.75 -7.92 -9.30
N TYR A 81 -14.84 -8.62 -9.96
CA TYR A 81 -15.13 -9.84 -10.73
C TYR A 81 -15.71 -10.93 -9.84
N TRP A 82 -15.09 -11.21 -8.70
CA TRP A 82 -15.59 -12.19 -7.73
C TRP A 82 -16.97 -11.84 -7.18
N LYS A 83 -17.25 -10.54 -6.97
CA LYS A 83 -18.55 -10.11 -6.44
C LYS A 83 -19.68 -10.15 -7.46
N ASN A 84 -19.41 -9.71 -8.69
CA ASN A 84 -20.46 -9.46 -9.69
C ASN A 84 -20.63 -10.63 -10.68
N ASP A 85 -19.53 -11.28 -11.05
CA ASP A 85 -19.50 -12.24 -12.17
C ASP A 85 -19.37 -13.69 -11.70
N CYS A 86 -19.01 -13.93 -10.44
CA CYS A 86 -18.90 -15.26 -9.85
C CYS A 86 -20.07 -15.59 -8.92
N LYS A 87 -20.39 -16.88 -8.83
CA LYS A 87 -21.38 -17.43 -7.89
C LYS A 87 -20.66 -18.11 -6.72
N LEU A 88 -20.99 -17.71 -5.50
CA LEU A 88 -20.51 -18.37 -4.29
C LEU A 88 -21.22 -19.71 -4.11
N LEU A 89 -20.48 -20.82 -4.15
CA LEU A 89 -21.03 -22.17 -3.99
C LEU A 89 -20.95 -22.63 -2.53
N GLU A 90 -19.76 -22.58 -1.96
CA GLU A 90 -19.48 -23.04 -0.60
C GLU A 90 -18.53 -22.05 0.08
N VAL A 91 -18.77 -21.78 1.36
CA VAL A 91 -17.96 -20.86 2.16
C VAL A 91 -17.20 -21.60 3.24
N ASN A 92 -16.02 -21.08 3.59
CA ASN A 92 -15.25 -21.51 4.76
C ASN A 92 -14.97 -23.03 4.78
N ILE A 93 -14.51 -23.58 3.65
CA ILE A 93 -14.13 -24.98 3.54
C ILE A 93 -12.78 -25.17 4.24
N PRO A 94 -12.69 -25.99 5.30
CA PRO A 94 -11.43 -26.27 5.95
C PRO A 94 -10.57 -27.19 5.08
N THR A 95 -9.39 -26.72 4.67
CA THR A 95 -8.43 -27.50 3.85
C THR A 95 -7.39 -28.26 4.68
N GLY A 96 -7.38 -28.09 6.01
CA GLY A 96 -6.43 -28.75 6.92
C GLY A 96 -6.14 -27.92 8.18
N ALA A 97 -5.36 -28.49 9.12
CA ALA A 97 -5.05 -27.87 10.42
C ALA A 97 -4.08 -26.67 10.35
N PHE A 98 -3.36 -26.50 9.22
CA PHE A 98 -2.38 -25.43 9.02
C PHE A 98 -2.62 -24.61 7.74
N THR A 99 -3.77 -24.80 7.10
CA THR A 99 -4.14 -24.08 5.87
C THR A 99 -5.34 -23.21 6.16
N GLU A 100 -5.32 -21.97 5.66
CA GLU A 100 -6.46 -21.08 5.76
C GLU A 100 -7.68 -21.68 5.05
N PRO A 101 -8.89 -21.49 5.61
CA PRO A 101 -10.11 -21.94 4.95
C PRO A 101 -10.31 -21.21 3.63
N VAL A 102 -10.95 -21.89 2.68
CA VAL A 102 -11.19 -21.37 1.33
C VAL A 102 -12.69 -21.29 1.02
N ASN A 103 -13.07 -20.27 0.25
CA ASN A 103 -14.35 -20.16 -0.42
C ASN A 103 -14.27 -20.78 -1.81
N LYS A 104 -15.32 -21.49 -2.21
CA LYS A 104 -15.47 -22.08 -3.53
C LYS A 104 -16.41 -21.22 -4.36
N LEU A 105 -15.87 -20.68 -5.44
CA LEU A 105 -16.58 -19.81 -6.37
C LEU A 105 -16.73 -20.52 -7.71
N GLU A 106 -17.87 -20.36 -8.36
CA GLU A 106 -18.07 -20.71 -9.76
C GLU A 106 -18.04 -19.44 -10.60
N CYS A 107 -16.98 -19.29 -11.39
CA CYS A 107 -16.75 -18.14 -12.25
C CYS A 107 -16.76 -18.63 -13.70
N ALA A 108 -17.73 -18.20 -14.51
CA ALA A 108 -17.85 -18.57 -15.92
C ALA A 108 -17.74 -20.09 -16.21
N GLY A 109 -18.30 -20.94 -15.34
CA GLY A 109 -18.26 -22.40 -15.47
C GLY A 109 -16.97 -23.06 -14.97
N VAL A 110 -16.04 -22.30 -14.39
CA VAL A 110 -14.83 -22.80 -13.73
C VAL A 110 -14.96 -22.63 -12.22
N ILE A 111 -14.65 -23.69 -11.49
CA ILE A 111 -14.63 -23.64 -10.03
C ILE A 111 -13.25 -23.19 -9.55
N VAL A 112 -13.19 -22.09 -8.80
CA VAL A 112 -11.97 -21.54 -8.21
C VAL A 112 -12.07 -21.54 -6.68
N ASN A 113 -10.98 -21.92 -6.03
CA ASN A 113 -10.85 -21.89 -4.58
C ASN A 113 -10.05 -20.65 -4.18
N VAL A 114 -10.63 -19.81 -3.33
CA VAL A 114 -10.02 -18.54 -2.89
C VAL A 114 -9.99 -18.51 -1.36
N PRO A 115 -8.86 -18.19 -0.71
CA PRO A 115 -8.82 -18.04 0.75
C PRO A 115 -9.89 -17.07 1.25
N VAL A 116 -10.58 -17.42 2.35
CA VAL A 116 -11.69 -16.62 2.91
C VAL A 116 -11.23 -15.19 3.19
N ALA A 117 -10.08 -15.04 3.86
CA ALA A 117 -9.53 -13.73 4.22
C ALA A 117 -9.26 -12.86 2.98
N GLN A 118 -8.72 -13.45 1.91
CA GLN A 118 -8.45 -12.74 0.67
C GLN A 118 -9.76 -12.33 -0.03
N TYR A 119 -10.73 -13.24 -0.11
CA TYR A 119 -12.02 -12.99 -0.73
C TYR A 119 -12.76 -11.83 -0.05
N GLU A 120 -12.84 -11.86 1.29
CA GLU A 120 -13.53 -10.83 2.07
C GLU A 120 -12.84 -9.47 1.94
N GLU A 121 -11.51 -9.41 2.05
CA GLU A 121 -10.78 -8.15 1.98
C GLU A 121 -10.87 -7.51 0.58
N TYR A 122 -10.72 -8.30 -0.49
CA TYR A 122 -10.80 -7.78 -1.87
C TYR A 122 -12.20 -7.23 -2.18
N ILE A 123 -13.26 -7.91 -1.74
CA ILE A 123 -14.63 -7.44 -1.91
C ILE A 123 -14.89 -6.17 -1.09
N ARG A 124 -14.42 -6.13 0.16
CA ARG A 124 -14.54 -4.95 1.04
C ARG A 124 -13.86 -3.72 0.42
N GLN A 125 -12.65 -3.87 -0.10
CA GLN A 125 -11.93 -2.75 -0.74
C GLN A 125 -12.62 -2.27 -2.01
N TRP A 126 -13.14 -3.19 -2.82
CA TRP A 126 -13.95 -2.84 -4.00
C TRP A 126 -15.22 -2.06 -3.62
N GLU A 127 -15.94 -2.46 -2.56
CA GLU A 127 -17.10 -1.73 -2.06
C GLU A 127 -16.75 -0.32 -1.62
N LEU A 128 -15.71 -0.15 -0.81
CA LEU A 128 -15.23 1.16 -0.35
C LEU A 128 -14.84 2.07 -1.51
N TYR A 129 -14.17 1.51 -2.52
CA TYR A 129 -13.83 2.23 -3.74
C TYR A 129 -15.09 2.68 -4.50
N LYS A 130 -16.06 1.78 -4.69
CA LYS A 130 -17.32 2.07 -5.38
C LYS A 130 -18.12 3.16 -4.66
N ASP A 131 -18.19 3.11 -3.33
CA ASP A 131 -18.93 4.08 -2.52
C ASP A 131 -18.31 5.49 -2.60
N LYS A 132 -16.97 5.59 -2.69
CA LYS A 132 -16.28 6.86 -2.87
C LYS A 132 -16.40 7.46 -4.28
N MET A 133 -16.75 6.64 -5.27
CA MET A 133 -16.97 7.09 -6.65
C MET A 133 -18.41 7.54 -6.95
N LYS A 134 -19.33 7.36 -5.99
CA LYS A 134 -20.72 7.76 -6.12
C LYS A 134 -20.94 9.22 -5.74
#